data_AF-A0A6J0TTP0-F1
#
_entry.id   AF-A0A6J0TTP0-F1
#
_cell.length_a   1.000
_cell.length_b   1.000
_cell.length_c   1.000
_cell.angle_alpha   90.00
_cell.angle_beta   90.00
_cell.angle_gamma   90.00
#
_symmetry.space_group_name_H-M   'P 1'
#
loop_
_entity.id
_entity.type
_entity.pdbx_description
1 polymer ?
#
loop_
_entity_poly.entity_id
_entity_poly.type
_entity_poly.pdbx_seq_one_letter_code
_entity_poly.pdbx_strand_id
1 'polypeptide(L)'
;MRKTFEKKASAVGTFGVRLDDCPPAQSNKYIPLIVDICCKLVEERGLEYTGIYRVPGNNAAISSMQEELNKGMTDIDIHDDKWRDLNVISSLLKSFFRKLPEPLFTNGEMLL
;
A
#
# COMPACT_ATOMS: atom_id res chain seq x y z
N MET A 1 6.55 -16.03 29.23
CA MET A 1 7.78 -15.62 28.51
C MET A 1 7.36 -14.88 27.24
N ARG A 2 7.57 -13.56 27.18
CA ARG A 2 7.35 -12.78 25.95
C ARG A 2 8.56 -13.01 25.05
N LYS A 3 8.37 -13.62 23.87
CA LYS A 3 9.44 -13.75 22.90
C LYS A 3 9.75 -12.36 22.37
N THR A 4 10.91 -11.83 22.74
CA THR A 4 11.46 -10.60 22.18
C THR A 4 11.78 -10.88 20.72
N PHE A 5 10.99 -10.33 19.80
CA PHE A 5 11.32 -10.40 18.38
C PHE A 5 12.49 -9.44 18.13
N GLU A 6 13.66 -10.03 17.89
CA GLU A 6 14.87 -9.30 17.47
C GLU A 6 14.58 -8.57 16.15
N LYS A 7 14.83 -7.25 16.15
CA LYS A 7 14.62 -6.36 15.01
C LYS A 7 15.70 -6.64 13.96
N LYS A 8 15.46 -7.63 13.10
CA LYS A 8 16.30 -7.94 11.94
C LYS A 8 16.19 -6.75 10.97
N ALA A 9 17.33 -6.25 10.49
CA ALA A 9 17.41 -5.07 9.61
C ALA A 9 16.32 -5.12 8.53
N SER A 10 15.42 -4.14 8.53
CA SER A 10 14.20 -4.16 7.70
C SER A 10 14.60 -4.30 6.25
N ALA A 11 14.07 -5.32 5.57
CA ALA A 11 14.05 -5.29 4.12
C ALA A 11 13.30 -4.00 3.73
N VAL A 12 14.03 -3.04 3.14
CA VAL A 12 13.45 -1.81 2.60
C VAL A 12 12.51 -2.26 1.49
N GLY A 13 11.21 -2.26 1.73
CA GLY A 13 10.21 -2.78 0.81
C GLY A 13 8.82 -2.35 1.22
N THR A 14 7.92 -2.22 0.24
CA THR A 14 6.53 -1.79 0.45
C THR A 14 5.55 -2.94 0.18
N PHE A 15 5.81 -3.78 -0.81
CA PHE A 15 4.95 -4.90 -1.21
C PHE A 15 5.59 -6.23 -0.83
N GLY A 16 4.78 -7.19 -0.36
CA GLY A 16 5.29 -8.52 -0.01
C GLY A 16 5.96 -8.60 1.36
N VAL A 17 5.96 -7.51 2.12
CA VAL A 17 6.53 -7.43 3.48
C VAL A 17 5.41 -7.43 4.53
N ARG A 18 5.75 -7.70 5.80
CA ARG A 18 4.77 -7.64 6.88
C ARG A 18 4.26 -6.21 7.04
N LEU A 19 3.00 -6.08 7.46
CA LEU A 19 2.37 -4.77 7.66
C LEU A 19 3.18 -3.89 8.64
N ASP A 20 3.70 -4.50 9.70
CA ASP A 20 4.54 -3.85 10.73
C ASP A 20 5.88 -3.32 10.21
N ASP A 21 6.36 -3.86 9.08
CA ASP A 21 7.67 -3.51 8.49
C ASP A 21 7.53 -2.43 7.40
N CYS A 22 6.31 -2.02 7.07
CA CYS A 22 6.06 -1.02 6.03
C CYS A 22 6.47 0.39 6.50
N PRO A 23 6.93 1.27 5.58
CA PRO A 23 7.14 2.69 5.91
C PRO A 23 5.86 3.32 6.44
N PRO A 24 5.89 3.99 7.61
CA PRO A 24 4.71 4.60 8.21
C PRO A 24 4.32 5.89 7.49
N ALA A 25 3.02 6.19 7.45
CA ALA A 25 2.52 7.48 6.98
C ALA A 25 2.91 8.60 7.97
N GLN A 26 3.12 9.82 7.44
CA GLN A 26 3.40 11.00 8.27
C GLN A 26 2.16 11.44 9.07
N SER A 27 0.97 11.24 8.53
CA SER A 27 -0.33 11.54 9.15
C SER A 27 -0.65 10.61 10.33
N ASN A 28 -0.28 9.34 10.22
CA ASN A 28 -0.56 8.32 11.22
C ASN A 28 0.46 7.17 11.15
N LYS A 29 1.30 7.06 12.18
CA LYS A 29 2.35 6.03 12.26
C LYS A 29 1.86 4.58 12.27
N TYR A 30 0.57 4.35 12.49
CA TYR A 30 -0.04 3.02 12.48
C TYR A 30 -0.56 2.61 11.10
N ILE A 31 -0.46 3.50 10.10
CA ILE A 31 -0.91 3.26 8.73
C ILE A 31 0.32 3.24 7.80
N PRO A 32 0.45 2.24 6.91
CA PRO A 32 1.48 2.27 5.88
C PRO A 32 1.34 3.49 4.95
N LEU A 33 2.45 4.13 4.59
CA LEU A 33 2.48 5.32 3.74
C LEU A 33 1.74 5.10 2.41
N ILE A 34 1.90 3.93 1.79
CA ILE A 34 1.22 3.61 0.53
C ILE A 34 -0.31 3.59 0.68
N VAL A 35 -0.82 3.14 1.83
CA VAL A 35 -2.25 3.08 2.12
C VAL A 35 -2.79 4.50 2.27
N ASP A 36 -2.11 5.34 3.05
CA ASP A 36 -2.49 6.75 3.26
C ASP A 36 -2.52 7.54 1.94
N ILE A 37 -1.47 7.43 1.11
CA ILE A 37 -1.40 8.10 -0.19
C ILE A 37 -2.54 7.64 -1.12
N CYS A 38 -2.72 6.33 -1.29
CA CYS A 38 -3.75 5.82 -2.20
C CYS A 38 -5.15 6.23 -1.77
N CYS A 39 -5.45 6.15 -0.47
CA CYS A 39 -6.76 6.54 0.07
C CYS A 39 -7.02 8.02 -0.16
N LYS A 40 -6.09 8.91 0.20
CA LYS A 40 -6.22 10.36 -0.01
C LYS A 40 -6.49 10.71 -1.48
N LEU A 41 -5.70 10.15 -2.39
CA LEU A 41 -5.85 10.43 -3.82
C LEU A 41 -7.20 9.95 -4.39
N VAL A 42 -7.74 8.84 -3.88
CA VAL A 42 -9.07 8.34 -4.26
C VAL A 42 -10.18 9.15 -3.61
N GLU A 43 -10.03 9.58 -2.36
CA GLU A 43 -11.00 10.45 -1.67
C GLU A 43 -11.07 11.84 -2.33
N GLU A 44 -9.94 12.40 -2.76
CA GLU A 44 -9.88 13.72 -3.38
C GLU A 44 -10.43 13.74 -4.81
N ARG A 45 -10.20 12.67 -5.60
CA ARG A 45 -10.44 12.69 -7.06
C ARG A 45 -11.34 11.56 -7.57
N GLY A 46 -11.56 10.53 -6.77
CA GLY A 46 -12.16 9.26 -7.20
C GLY A 46 -13.60 9.02 -6.79
N LEU A 47 -14.21 9.86 -5.95
CA LEU A 47 -15.56 9.63 -5.44
C LEU A 47 -16.65 9.69 -6.52
N GLU A 48 -16.46 10.51 -7.54
CA GLU A 48 -17.35 10.60 -8.71
C GLU A 48 -16.86 9.74 -9.90
N TYR A 49 -15.71 9.07 -9.75
CA TYR A 49 -15.13 8.26 -10.81
C TYR A 49 -15.89 6.94 -10.96
N THR A 50 -16.52 6.75 -12.12
CA THR A 50 -17.35 5.57 -12.38
C THR A 50 -16.53 4.28 -12.28
N GLY A 51 -16.92 3.41 -11.35
CA GLY A 51 -16.33 2.09 -11.21
C GLY A 51 -14.95 2.07 -10.54
N ILE A 52 -14.60 3.11 -9.75
CA ILE A 52 -13.43 3.08 -8.89
C ILE A 52 -13.39 1.80 -8.04
N TYR A 53 -12.20 1.22 -7.85
CA TYR A 53 -11.98 -0.13 -7.29
C TYR A 53 -12.51 -1.33 -8.09
N ARG A 54 -13.48 -1.16 -8.99
CA ARG A 54 -13.99 -2.25 -9.86
C ARG A 54 -13.23 -2.35 -11.18
N VAL A 55 -13.02 -1.24 -11.87
CA VAL A 55 -12.28 -1.19 -13.13
C VAL A 55 -10.78 -1.38 -12.85
N PRO A 56 -10.07 -2.29 -13.57
CA PRO A 56 -8.65 -2.50 -13.35
C PRO A 56 -7.81 -1.39 -13.98
N GLY A 57 -6.79 -0.91 -13.27
CA GLY A 57 -5.72 -0.10 -13.85
C GLY A 57 -4.78 -0.89 -14.78
N ASN A 58 -3.93 -0.15 -15.49
CA ASN A 58 -2.91 -0.72 -16.37
C ASN A 58 -1.88 -1.54 -15.59
N ASN A 59 -1.76 -2.84 -15.90
CA ASN A 59 -0.86 -3.76 -15.20
C ASN A 59 0.63 -3.39 -15.29
N ALA A 60 1.08 -2.82 -16.41
CA ALA A 60 2.48 -2.41 -16.56
C ALA A 60 2.81 -1.21 -15.65
N ALA A 61 1.92 -0.23 -15.58
CA ALA A 61 2.05 0.90 -14.66
C ALA A 61 2.03 0.43 -13.20
N ILE A 62 1.08 -0.45 -12.85
CA ILE A 62 0.98 -1.03 -11.51
C ILE A 62 2.25 -1.79 -11.11
N SER A 63 2.85 -2.57 -12.02
CA SER A 63 4.10 -3.28 -11.76
C SER A 63 5.28 -2.34 -11.62
N SER A 64 5.41 -1.34 -12.50
CA SER A 64 6.47 -0.34 -12.45
C SER A 64 6.45 0.45 -11.13
N MET A 65 5.27 0.90 -10.69
CA MET A 65 5.12 1.58 -9.40
C MET A 65 5.51 0.67 -8.22
N GLN A 66 5.12 -0.61 -8.24
CA GLN A 66 5.51 -1.54 -7.17
C GLN A 66 7.01 -1.74 -7.08
N GLU A 67 7.70 -1.88 -8.21
CA GLU A 67 9.15 -2.01 -8.26
C GLU A 67 9.85 -0.76 -7.72
N GLU A 68 9.37 0.43 -8.09
CA GLU A 68 9.90 1.69 -7.59
C GLU A 68 9.70 1.82 -6.06
N LEU A 69 8.48 1.57 -5.59
CA LEU A 69 8.13 1.67 -4.18
C LEU A 69 8.86 0.64 -3.30
N ASN A 70 9.27 -0.50 -3.88
CA ASN A 70 10.09 -1.49 -3.20
C ASN A 70 11.57 -1.10 -3.09
N LYS A 71 12.07 -0.15 -3.89
CA LYS A 71 13.44 0.38 -3.74
C LYS A 71 13.56 1.34 -2.55
N GLY A 72 12.44 1.79 -2.01
CA GLY A 72 12.34 2.64 -0.81
C GLY A 72 11.43 3.84 -1.04
N MET A 73 10.70 4.23 0.01
CA MET A 73 9.81 5.40 0.01
C MET A 73 10.43 6.50 0.87
N THR A 74 11.20 7.40 0.28
CA THR A 74 11.74 8.56 1.03
C THR A 74 11.17 9.89 0.54
N ASP A 75 10.78 9.98 -0.72
CA ASP A 75 10.14 11.17 -1.28
C ASP A 75 9.19 10.77 -2.43
N ILE A 76 7.88 10.90 -2.22
CA ILE A 76 6.87 10.58 -3.24
C ILE A 76 6.21 11.88 -3.65
N ASP A 77 6.50 12.31 -4.86
CA ASP A 77 5.75 13.38 -5.49
C ASP A 77 4.42 12.83 -6.05
N ILE A 78 3.32 13.13 -5.36
CA ILE A 78 1.97 12.73 -5.77
C ILE A 78 1.45 13.48 -7.00
N HIS A 79 2.17 14.50 -7.48
CA HIS A 79 1.83 15.27 -8.68
C HIS A 79 2.45 14.69 -9.97
N ASP A 80 3.38 13.73 -9.84
CA ASP A 80 3.94 12.95 -10.96
C ASP A 80 2.82 12.24 -11.74
N ASP A 81 3.00 12.13 -13.06
CA ASP A 81 1.99 11.60 -13.99
C ASP A 81 1.57 10.16 -13.64
N LYS A 82 2.47 9.37 -13.05
CA LYS A 82 2.16 8.00 -12.58
C LYS A 82 1.07 7.95 -11.49
N TRP A 83 0.87 9.04 -10.74
CA TRP A 83 -0.15 9.17 -9.70
C TRP A 83 -1.42 9.87 -10.19
N ARG A 84 -1.66 9.93 -11.51
CA ARG A 84 -2.89 10.55 -12.07
C ARG A 84 -3.98 9.54 -12.39
N ASP A 85 -3.64 8.31 -12.76
CA ASP A 85 -4.63 7.29 -13.12
C ASP A 85 -5.23 6.63 -11.86
N LEU A 86 -6.50 6.94 -11.58
CA LEU A 86 -7.23 6.43 -10.42
C LEU A 86 -7.50 4.91 -10.48
N ASN A 87 -7.58 4.31 -11.66
CA ASN A 87 -7.70 2.87 -11.79
C ASN A 87 -6.36 2.19 -11.44
N VAL A 88 -5.23 2.82 -11.80
CA VAL A 88 -3.89 2.36 -11.38
C VAL A 88 -3.73 2.47 -9.87
N ILE A 89 -4.06 3.62 -9.27
CA ILE A 89 -3.94 3.87 -7.82
C ILE A 89 -4.80 2.89 -7.01
N SER A 90 -6.09 2.77 -7.37
CA SER A 90 -6.98 1.84 -6.67
C SER A 90 -6.56 0.37 -6.85
N SER A 91 -6.04 0.00 -8.03
CA SER A 91 -5.44 -1.33 -8.23
C SER A 91 -4.14 -1.55 -7.47
N LEU A 92 -3.32 -0.51 -7.30
CA LEU A 92 -2.10 -0.55 -6.52
C LEU A 92 -2.41 -0.82 -5.04
N LEU A 93 -3.40 -0.10 -4.49
CA LEU A 93 -3.90 -0.31 -3.12
C LEU A 93 -4.43 -1.73 -2.91
N LYS A 94 -5.27 -2.23 -3.83
CA LYS A 94 -5.73 -3.63 -3.80
C LYS A 94 -4.57 -4.61 -3.87
N SER A 95 -3.55 -4.32 -4.68
CA SER A 95 -2.36 -5.17 -4.82
C SER A 95 -1.54 -5.21 -3.54
N PHE A 96 -1.42 -4.09 -2.81
CA PHE A 96 -0.74 -4.03 -1.52
C PHE A 96 -1.33 -5.05 -0.54
N PHE A 97 -2.65 -4.97 -0.27
CA PHE A 97 -3.30 -5.89 0.68
C PHE A 97 -3.24 -7.36 0.25
N ARG A 98 -3.39 -7.64 -1.04
CA ARG A 98 -3.29 -9.01 -1.57
C ARG A 98 -1.89 -9.61 -1.43
N LYS A 99 -0.85 -8.77 -1.42
CA LYS A 99 0.54 -9.19 -1.32
C LYS A 99 1.06 -9.26 0.12
N LEU A 100 0.26 -8.89 1.13
CA LEU A 100 0.68 -9.05 2.51
C LEU A 100 0.94 -10.54 2.84
N PRO A 101 2.01 -10.88 3.58
CA PRO A 101 2.29 -12.25 4.01
C PRO A 101 1.19 -12.85 4.90
N GLU A 102 0.53 -12.01 5.69
CA GLU A 102 -0.71 -12.34 6.42
C GLU A 102 -1.85 -11.46 5.92
N PRO A 103 -3.09 -12.00 5.84
CA PRO A 103 -4.24 -11.18 5.50
C PRO A 103 -4.43 -10.06 6.52
N LEU A 104 -4.99 -8.94 6.06
CA LEU A 104 -5.25 -7.77 6.91
C LEU A 104 -6.06 -8.12 8.16
N PHE A 105 -7.09 -8.96 7.98
CA PHE A 105 -7.78 -9.61 9.09
C PHE A 105 -7.01 -10.87 9.45
N THR A 106 -6.27 -10.81 10.56
CA THR A 106 -5.43 -11.93 10.99
C THR A 106 -6.29 -13.13 11.38
N ASN A 107 -5.78 -14.34 11.12
CA ASN A 107 -6.53 -15.58 11.39
C ASN A 107 -6.87 -15.79 12.87
N GLY A 108 -6.25 -15.03 13.79
CA GLY A 108 -6.54 -15.08 15.22
C GLY A 108 -7.81 -14.33 15.64
N GLU A 109 -8.34 -13.44 14.80
CA GLU A 109 -9.54 -12.64 15.11
C GLU A 109 -10.83 -13.24 14.55
N MET A 110 -10.74 -14.31 13.76
CA MET A 110 -11.88 -15.02 13.16
C MET A 110 -12.35 -16.22 14.01
N LEU A 111 -12.09 -16.20 15.31
CA LEU A 111 -12.73 -17.08 16.29
C LEU A 111 -13.95 -16.36 16.88
N LEU A 112 -15.04 -16.34 16.12
CA LEU A 112 -16.40 -16.10 16.61
C LEU A 112 -17.24 -17.36 16.37
#